data_AF-A0A0L6V4D2-F1
#
_entry.id   AF-A0A0L6V4D2-F1
#
_cell.length_a   1.000
_cell.length_b   1.000
_cell.length_c   1.000
_cell.angle_alpha   90.00
_cell.angle_beta   90.00
_cell.angle_gamma   90.00
#
_symmetry.space_group_name_H-M   'P 1'
#
loop_
_entity.id
_entity.type
_entity.pdbx_description
1 polymer ?
#
loop_
_entity_poly.entity_id
_entity_poly.type
_entity_poly.pdbx_seq_one_letter_code
_entity_poly.pdbx_strand_id
1 'polypeptide(L)'
;MTIHQSKSQRNDPCPYIILDPKITNIQDTELQAFIFQDSNCKFGVEPTDLQVNTVICLVNKKPIFVLAGTGYGKSRIAKMFWSLHDACDKPIVLVLNPLDVLGDNQAKEEEKKNILVVNFTKMSLNHKTEKEIIGSNYSFVLSLEPRSLPKKPNFS
;
A
#
# COMPACT_ATOMS: atom_id res chain seq x y z
N MET A 1 13.76 -18.34 -32.64
CA MET A 1 12.58 -18.77 -31.87
C MET A 1 12.14 -17.58 -31.05
N THR A 2 11.23 -16.77 -31.60
CA THR A 2 10.88 -15.45 -31.07
C THR A 2 9.69 -15.62 -30.13
N ILE A 3 9.92 -15.44 -28.83
CA ILE A 3 8.84 -15.50 -27.82
C ILE A 3 8.09 -14.17 -27.90
N HIS A 4 6.90 -14.20 -28.50
CA HIS A 4 5.93 -13.12 -28.36
C HIS A 4 5.44 -13.11 -26.91
N GLN A 5 5.83 -12.09 -26.14
CA GLN A 5 5.14 -11.75 -24.90
C GLN A 5 3.77 -11.18 -25.27
N SER A 6 2.73 -11.98 -25.05
CA SER A 6 1.35 -11.52 -25.12
C SER A 6 1.10 -10.56 -23.95
N LYS A 7 1.00 -9.26 -24.26
CA LYS A 7 0.38 -8.31 -23.35
C LYS A 7 -1.09 -8.68 -23.22
N SER A 8 -1.46 -9.26 -22.08
CA SER A 8 -2.86 -9.45 -21.69
C SER A 8 -3.48 -8.07 -21.44
N GLN A 9 -4.05 -7.45 -22.47
CA GLN A 9 -4.99 -6.34 -22.32
C GLN A 9 -6.30 -6.92 -21.77
N ARG A 10 -6.49 -6.88 -20.45
CA ARG A 10 -7.81 -7.02 -19.84
C ARG A 10 -8.44 -5.64 -19.81
N ASN A 11 -9.56 -5.49 -20.53
CA ASN A 11 -10.29 -4.24 -20.73
C ASN A 11 -11.35 -3.97 -19.66
N ASP A 12 -11.40 -4.76 -18.58
CA ASP A 12 -12.37 -4.61 -17.50
C ASP A 12 -11.65 -4.24 -16.20
N PRO A 13 -12.02 -3.13 -15.53
CA PRO A 13 -11.44 -2.79 -14.23
C PRO A 13 -11.76 -3.90 -13.24
N CYS A 14 -10.73 -4.50 -12.64
CA CYS A 14 -10.89 -5.50 -11.60
C CYS A 14 -11.65 -4.86 -10.43
N PRO A 15 -12.92 -5.22 -10.17
CA PRO A 15 -13.79 -4.45 -9.26
C PRO A 15 -13.37 -4.60 -7.79
N TYR A 16 -12.46 -5.54 -7.50
CA TYR A 16 -11.89 -5.75 -6.19
C TYR A 16 -10.40 -6.04 -6.30
N ILE A 17 -9.59 -5.30 -5.55
CA ILE A 17 -8.19 -5.65 -5.35
C ILE A 17 -8.13 -6.94 -4.54
N ILE A 18 -7.67 -8.02 -5.17
CA ILE A 18 -7.57 -9.36 -4.58
C ILE A 18 -6.09 -9.75 -4.56
N LEU A 19 -5.58 -10.18 -3.40
CA LEU A 19 -4.28 -10.82 -3.31
C LEU A 19 -4.33 -12.18 -4.01
N ASP A 20 -3.26 -12.58 -4.71
CA ASP A 20 -3.18 -13.90 -5.35
C ASP A 20 -3.56 -14.99 -4.31
N PRO A 21 -4.49 -15.92 -4.64
CA PRO A 21 -4.82 -17.04 -3.78
C PRO A 21 -3.62 -17.84 -3.26
N LYS A 22 -2.49 -17.84 -3.97
CA LYS A 22 -1.21 -18.43 -3.51
C LYS A 22 -0.65 -17.77 -2.25
N ILE A 23 -1.01 -16.52 -1.99
CA ILE A 23 -0.61 -15.77 -0.79
C ILE A 23 -1.68 -15.91 0.30
N THR A 24 -2.97 -15.94 -0.07
CA THR A 24 -4.06 -15.99 0.92
C THR A 24 -4.37 -17.39 1.44
N ASN A 25 -3.96 -18.45 0.74
CA ASN A 25 -4.30 -19.84 1.08
C ASN A 25 -3.13 -20.65 1.67
N ILE A 26 -1.95 -20.03 1.82
CA ILE A 26 -0.79 -20.68 2.44
C ILE A 26 -0.85 -20.58 3.97
N GLN A 27 -0.20 -21.51 4.65
CA GLN A 27 -0.14 -21.52 6.12
C GLN A 27 0.66 -20.31 6.62
N ASP A 28 0.32 -19.80 7.81
CA ASP A 28 0.96 -18.59 8.37
C ASP A 28 2.50 -18.72 8.45
N THR A 29 3.04 -19.92 8.70
CA THR A 29 4.49 -20.18 8.71
C THR A 29 5.14 -20.04 7.33
N GLU A 30 4.47 -20.52 6.28
CA GLU A 30 4.91 -20.38 4.89
C GLU A 30 4.77 -18.93 4.42
N LEU A 31 3.67 -18.28 4.80
CA LEU A 31 3.42 -16.86 4.54
C LEU A 31 4.46 -15.97 5.20
N GLN A 32 4.86 -16.29 6.44
CA GLN A 32 5.92 -15.59 7.15
C GLN A 32 7.24 -15.67 6.38
N ALA A 33 7.64 -16.86 5.96
CA ALA A 33 8.86 -17.06 5.18
C ALA A 33 8.83 -16.30 3.84
N PHE A 34 7.69 -16.36 3.14
CA PHE A 34 7.47 -15.64 1.89
C PHE A 34 7.60 -14.13 2.06
N ILE A 35 6.88 -13.53 3.02
CA ILE A 35 6.92 -12.08 3.30
C ILE A 35 8.33 -11.65 3.72
N PHE A 36 9.00 -12.46 4.53
CA PHE A 36 10.37 -12.19 4.97
C PHE A 36 11.32 -12.10 3.77
N GLN A 37 11.27 -13.11 2.88
CA GLN A 37 12.11 -13.17 1.69
C GLN A 37 11.78 -12.05 0.69
N ASP A 38 10.49 -11.80 0.41
CA ASP A 38 10.05 -10.71 -0.47
C ASP A 38 10.56 -9.36 0.04
N SER A 39 10.40 -9.09 1.34
CA SER A 39 10.87 -7.85 1.95
C SER A 39 12.38 -7.74 1.90
N ASN A 40 13.13 -8.80 2.20
CA ASN A 40 14.59 -8.70 2.21
C ASN A 40 15.12 -8.43 0.79
N CYS A 41 14.54 -9.07 -0.22
CA CYS A 41 14.88 -8.86 -1.62
C CYS A 41 14.59 -7.41 -2.08
N LYS A 42 13.45 -6.84 -1.69
CA LYS A 42 13.02 -5.50 -2.14
C LYS A 42 13.69 -4.34 -1.40
N PHE A 43 14.00 -4.52 -0.11
CA PHE A 43 14.47 -3.43 0.75
C PHE A 43 15.93 -3.57 1.19
N GLY A 44 16.57 -4.73 0.96
CA GLY A 44 17.97 -4.97 1.31
C GLY A 44 18.29 -4.97 2.80
N VAL A 45 17.27 -4.99 3.65
CA VAL A 45 17.38 -5.01 5.11
C VAL A 45 16.39 -6.04 5.61
N GLU A 46 16.75 -6.83 6.60
CA GLU A 46 15.81 -7.81 7.18
C GLU A 46 14.62 -7.09 7.84
N PRO A 47 13.38 -7.59 7.65
CA PRO A 47 12.22 -7.08 8.37
C PRO A 47 12.21 -7.62 9.81
N THR A 48 11.61 -6.87 10.74
CA THR A 48 11.40 -7.37 12.10
C THR A 48 10.19 -8.29 12.18
N ASP A 49 10.13 -9.15 13.20
CA ASP A 49 8.98 -10.04 13.42
C ASP A 49 7.66 -9.26 13.53
N LEU A 50 7.64 -8.12 14.21
CA LEU A 50 6.42 -7.30 14.29
C LEU A 50 6.00 -6.79 12.91
N GLN A 51 6.94 -6.40 12.04
CA GLN A 51 6.61 -5.97 10.68
C GLN A 51 5.99 -7.12 9.89
N VAL A 52 6.60 -8.31 9.92
CA VAL A 52 6.11 -9.49 9.20
C VAL A 52 4.74 -9.92 9.73
N ASN A 53 4.58 -10.05 11.06
CA ASN A 53 3.31 -10.43 11.69
C ASN A 53 2.20 -9.43 11.40
N THR A 54 2.53 -8.13 11.34
CA THR A 54 1.56 -7.10 10.96
C THR A 54 1.09 -7.30 9.52
N VAL A 55 1.99 -7.60 8.58
CA VAL A 55 1.64 -7.86 7.18
C VAL A 55 0.79 -9.13 7.06
N ILE A 56 1.10 -10.20 7.79
CA ILE A 56 0.27 -11.42 7.86
C ILE A 56 -1.16 -11.09 8.29
N CYS A 57 -1.32 -10.24 9.31
CA CYS A 57 -2.64 -9.80 9.74
C CYS A 57 -3.37 -9.01 8.65
N LEU A 58 -2.66 -8.16 7.90
CA LEU A 58 -3.24 -7.41 6.76
C LEU A 58 -3.68 -8.34 5.62
N VAL A 59 -2.86 -9.33 5.25
CA VAL A 59 -3.20 -10.37 4.25
C VAL A 59 -4.47 -11.11 4.68
N ASN A 60 -4.56 -11.46 5.96
CA ASN A 60 -5.70 -12.13 6.56
C ASN A 60 -6.91 -11.20 6.83
N LYS A 61 -6.85 -9.93 6.41
CA LYS A 61 -7.90 -8.92 6.61
C LYS A 61 -8.34 -8.76 8.07
N LYS A 62 -7.43 -9.00 9.02
CA LYS A 62 -7.68 -8.86 10.46
C LYS A 62 -7.51 -7.39 10.89
N PRO A 63 -8.45 -6.81 11.65
CA PRO A 63 -8.23 -5.49 12.26
C PRO A 63 -7.02 -5.53 13.19
N ILE A 64 -6.11 -4.56 13.07
CA ILE A 64 -4.87 -4.50 13.85
C ILE A 64 -4.52 -3.09 14.31
N PHE A 65 -3.95 -3.00 15.50
CA PHE A 65 -3.31 -1.79 16.03
C PHE A 65 -1.83 -2.09 16.25
N VAL A 66 -0.95 -1.27 15.67
CA VAL A 66 0.50 -1.42 15.81
C VAL A 66 1.02 -0.32 16.70
N LEU A 67 1.44 -0.68 17.91
CA LEU A 67 2.17 0.23 18.80
C LEU A 67 3.67 0.06 18.57
N ALA A 68 4.28 1.04 17.92
CA ALA A 68 5.70 1.00 17.60
C ALA A 68 6.35 2.38 17.72
N GLY A 69 7.54 2.43 18.31
CA GLY A 69 8.33 3.64 18.50
C GLY A 69 8.69 4.34 17.19
N THR A 70 9.24 5.55 17.31
CA THR A 70 9.83 6.27 16.17
C THR A 70 11.00 5.46 15.59
N GLY A 71 11.15 5.45 14.27
CA GLY A 71 12.21 4.68 13.60
C GLY A 71 11.91 3.18 13.39
N TYR A 72 10.82 2.64 13.96
CA TYR A 72 10.45 1.22 13.81
C TYR A 72 10.05 0.80 12.37
N GLY A 73 9.91 1.75 11.45
CA GLY A 73 9.54 1.46 10.07
C GLY A 73 8.05 1.14 9.89
N LYS A 74 7.14 1.87 10.56
CA LYS A 74 5.69 1.75 10.34
C LYS A 74 5.32 1.90 8.86
N SER A 75 5.92 2.85 8.14
CA SER A 75 5.73 3.02 6.70
C SER A 75 6.24 1.83 5.88
N ARG A 76 7.21 1.06 6.40
CA ARG A 76 7.72 -0.16 5.74
C ARG A 76 6.67 -1.27 5.73
N ILE A 77 5.86 -1.39 6.78
CA ILE A 77 4.74 -2.36 6.85
C ILE A 77 3.78 -2.15 5.68
N ALA A 78 3.37 -0.89 5.45
CA ALA A 78 2.48 -0.52 4.36
C ALA A 78 3.07 -0.91 2.98
N LYS A 79 4.38 -0.73 2.80
CA LYS A 79 5.07 -1.09 1.55
C LYS A 79 5.23 -2.59 1.37
N MET A 80 5.54 -3.32 2.44
CA MET A 80 5.61 -4.78 2.42
C MET A 80 4.26 -5.37 2.03
N PHE A 81 3.16 -4.85 2.57
CA PHE A 81 1.82 -5.28 2.16
C PHE A 81 1.53 -4.96 0.69
N TRP A 82 1.78 -3.71 0.28
CA TRP A 82 1.59 -3.27 -1.11
C TRP A 82 2.42 -4.09 -2.11
N SER A 83 3.61 -4.55 -1.70
CA SER A 83 4.51 -5.31 -2.56
C SER A 83 4.06 -6.76 -2.82
N LEU A 84 3.10 -7.28 -2.05
CA LEU A 84 2.49 -8.60 -2.27
C LEU A 84 1.51 -8.62 -3.44
N HIS A 85 1.07 -7.45 -3.90
CA HIS A 85 0.13 -7.35 -5.02
C HIS A 85 0.86 -7.34 -6.37
N ASP A 86 0.23 -7.97 -7.35
CA ASP A 86 0.69 -7.96 -8.73
C ASP A 86 0.76 -6.53 -9.27
N ALA A 87 1.68 -6.31 -10.22
CA ALA A 87 1.89 -4.98 -10.81
C ALA A 87 0.62 -4.39 -11.45
N CYS A 88 -0.30 -5.24 -11.88
CA CYS A 88 -1.57 -4.86 -12.50
C CYS A 88 -2.70 -4.59 -11.47
N ASP A 89 -2.57 -5.06 -10.23
CA ASP A 89 -3.64 -5.08 -9.22
C ASP A 89 -3.15 -4.50 -7.88
N LYS A 90 -2.43 -3.37 -7.93
CA LYS A 90 -1.86 -2.75 -6.73
C LYS A 90 -2.91 -1.95 -5.95
N PRO A 91 -2.99 -2.12 -4.61
CA PRO A 91 -3.92 -1.36 -3.81
C PRO A 91 -3.48 0.09 -3.65
N ILE A 92 -4.46 0.94 -3.37
CA ILE A 92 -4.22 2.25 -2.81
C ILE A 92 -4.11 2.08 -1.29
N VAL A 93 -2.94 2.39 -0.73
CA VAL A 93 -2.74 2.34 0.72
C VAL A 93 -2.93 3.72 1.32
N LEU A 94 -4.01 3.89 2.10
CA LEU A 94 -4.28 5.12 2.85
C LEU A 94 -3.52 5.12 4.18
N VAL A 95 -2.65 6.10 4.35
CA VAL A 95 -1.87 6.34 5.57
C VAL A 95 -2.36 7.65 6.20
N LEU A 96 -2.98 7.55 7.36
CA LEU A 96 -3.44 8.71 8.12
C LEU A 96 -2.31 9.16 9.04
N ASN A 97 -1.69 10.32 8.75
CA ASN A 97 -0.61 10.87 9.56
C ASN A 97 -1.00 12.27 10.05
N PRO A 98 -1.21 12.48 11.36
CA PRO A 98 -1.67 13.76 11.90
C PRO A 98 -0.59 14.86 11.93
N LEU A 99 0.58 14.65 11.32
CA LEU A 99 1.71 15.58 11.34
C LEU A 99 2.08 16.02 9.91
N ASP A 100 1.63 17.22 9.54
CA ASP A 100 1.82 17.87 8.23
C ASP A 100 3.26 17.78 7.70
N VAL A 101 4.22 18.21 8.52
CA VAL A 101 5.65 18.28 8.15
C VAL A 101 6.25 16.90 7.89
N LEU A 102 5.70 15.87 8.54
CA LEU A 102 6.21 14.50 8.38
C LEU A 102 5.67 13.84 7.10
N GLY A 103 4.44 14.18 6.68
CA GLY A 103 3.85 13.69 5.43
C GLY A 103 4.63 14.14 4.19
N ASP A 104 5.05 15.42 4.14
CA ASP A 104 5.80 15.96 3.00
C ASP A 104 7.20 15.33 2.86
N ASN A 105 7.89 15.13 3.99
CA ASN A 105 9.20 14.48 3.98
C ASN A 105 9.08 13.02 3.54
N GLN A 106 8.03 12.32 3.97
CA GLN A 106 7.75 10.95 3.54
C GLN A 106 7.41 10.89 2.04
N ALA A 107 6.57 11.78 1.52
CA ALA A 107 6.25 11.82 0.09
C ALA A 107 7.51 12.01 -0.76
N LYS A 108 8.38 12.96 -0.39
CA LYS A 108 9.66 13.21 -1.09
C LYS A 108 10.61 12.01 -1.05
N GLU A 109 10.64 11.25 0.04
CA GLU A 109 11.45 10.02 0.12
C GLU A 109 10.94 8.90 -0.78
N GLU A 110 9.64 8.85 -1.03
CA GLU A 110 9.00 7.82 -1.86
C GLU A 110 8.99 8.16 -3.35
N GLU A 111 8.87 9.44 -3.71
CA GLU A 111 9.06 9.89 -5.10
C GLU A 111 10.46 9.50 -5.61
N LYS A 112 11.49 9.61 -4.77
CA LYS A 112 12.86 9.14 -5.09
C LYS A 112 12.94 7.64 -5.38
N LYS A 113 11.96 6.86 -4.93
CA LYS A 113 11.85 5.41 -5.15
C LYS A 113 10.88 5.06 -6.28
N ASN A 114 10.46 6.06 -7.08
CA ASN A 114 9.45 5.95 -8.14
C ASN A 114 8.10 5.40 -7.64
N ILE A 115 7.77 5.66 -6.37
CA ILE A 115 6.47 5.32 -5.80
C ILE A 115 5.58 6.55 -5.88
N LEU A 116 4.39 6.39 -6.47
CA LEU A 116 3.42 7.46 -6.59
C LEU A 116 2.73 7.67 -5.23
N VAL A 117 3.14 8.75 -4.55
CA VAL A 117 2.60 9.15 -3.25
C VAL A 117 2.01 10.54 -3.38
N VAL A 118 0.84 10.75 -2.79
CA VAL A 118 0.23 12.08 -2.70
C VAL A 118 -0.09 12.41 -1.26
N ASN A 119 0.23 13.64 -0.87
CA ASN A 119 -0.08 14.18 0.45
C ASN A 119 -1.32 15.07 0.38
N PHE A 120 -2.39 14.69 1.09
CA PHE A 120 -3.66 15.39 1.11
C PHE A 120 -3.84 16.28 2.33
N THR A 121 -3.85 17.58 2.09
CA THR A 121 -4.43 18.57 3.00
C THR A 121 -5.94 18.69 2.72
N LYS A 122 -6.67 19.34 3.63
CA LYS A 122 -8.07 19.72 3.38
C LYS A 122 -8.28 20.52 2.07
N MET A 123 -7.24 21.16 1.54
CA MET A 123 -7.31 21.97 0.31
C MET A 123 -7.01 21.17 -0.97
N SER A 124 -6.43 19.96 -0.88
CA SER A 124 -6.08 19.14 -2.04
C SER A 124 -7.04 17.99 -2.34
N LEU A 125 -8.04 17.71 -1.48
CA LEU A 125 -9.13 16.76 -1.78
C LEU A 125 -10.25 17.45 -2.57
N ASN A 126 -10.10 17.52 -3.89
CA ASN A 126 -11.11 18.00 -4.82
C ASN A 126 -11.49 16.92 -5.84
N HIS A 127 -12.51 17.19 -6.67
CA HIS A 127 -13.04 16.22 -7.63
C HIS A 127 -12.02 15.72 -8.67
N LYS A 128 -11.00 16.53 -9.02
CA LYS A 128 -9.91 16.08 -9.91
C LYS A 128 -9.10 14.99 -9.21
N THR A 129 -8.71 15.27 -7.99
CA THR A 129 -7.94 14.36 -7.15
C THR A 129 -8.71 13.09 -6.80
N GLU A 130 -10.01 13.19 -6.55
CA GLU A 130 -10.88 12.02 -6.36
C GLU A 130 -10.88 11.10 -7.59
N LYS A 131 -10.97 11.67 -8.80
CA LYS A 131 -10.83 10.90 -10.04
C LYS A 131 -9.46 10.26 -10.21
N GLU A 132 -8.40 10.94 -9.79
CA GLU A 132 -7.04 10.39 -9.83
C GLU A 132 -6.87 9.23 -8.84
N ILE A 133 -7.50 9.30 -7.66
CA ILE A 133 -7.56 8.18 -6.70
C ILE A 133 -8.35 7.02 -7.31
N ILE A 134 -9.58 7.26 -7.79
CA ILE A 134 -10.42 6.21 -8.38
C ILE A 134 -9.73 5.57 -9.59
N GLY A 135 -9.02 6.37 -10.40
CA GLY A 135 -8.23 5.91 -11.54
C GLY A 135 -6.94 5.17 -11.18
N SER A 136 -6.64 4.95 -9.89
CA SER A 136 -5.42 4.28 -9.42
C SER A 136 -4.12 4.98 -9.84
N ASN A 137 -4.15 6.31 -9.95
CA ASN A 137 -2.95 7.12 -10.26
C ASN A 137 -1.98 7.25 -9.06
N TYR A 138 -2.34 6.70 -7.89
CA TYR A 138 -1.54 6.75 -6.67
C TYR A 138 -1.41 5.36 -6.04
N SER A 139 -0.23 5.07 -5.51
CA SER A 139 0.05 3.84 -4.76
C SER A 139 -0.16 4.02 -3.25
N PHE A 140 0.14 5.22 -2.75
CA PHE A 140 -0.11 5.61 -1.36
C PHE A 140 -0.80 6.96 -1.30
N VAL A 141 -1.74 7.06 -0.37
CA VAL A 141 -2.42 8.32 -0.04
C VAL A 141 -2.06 8.66 1.40
N LEU A 142 -1.44 9.82 1.63
CA LEU A 142 -1.18 10.34 2.96
C LEU A 142 -2.25 11.37 3.31
N SER A 143 -3.04 11.16 4.37
CA SER A 143 -4.02 12.16 4.84
C SER A 143 -3.48 12.89 6.07
N LEU A 144 -3.50 14.22 6.00
CA LEU A 144 -2.89 15.11 6.97
C LEU A 144 -3.75 15.45 8.19
N GLU A 145 -5.07 15.24 8.11
CA GLU A 145 -5.94 15.34 9.29
C GLU A 145 -7.11 14.34 9.19
N PRO A 146 -7.56 13.72 10.30
CA PRO A 146 -8.81 12.96 10.30
C PRO A 146 -10.02 13.80 9.84
N ARG A 147 -9.94 15.13 9.94
CA ARG A 147 -10.99 16.08 9.55
C ARG A 147 -11.04 16.38 8.05
N SER A 148 -10.01 16.03 7.27
CA SER A 148 -10.01 16.22 5.82
C SER A 148 -10.70 15.06 5.09
N LEU A 149 -10.95 13.94 5.77
CA LEU A 149 -11.71 12.83 5.21
C LEU A 149 -13.20 13.21 5.05
N PRO A 150 -13.84 12.86 3.93
CA PRO A 150 -15.27 13.09 3.75
C PRO A 150 -16.05 12.35 4.85
N LYS A 151 -16.95 13.06 5.55
CA LYS A 151 -17.72 12.52 6.68
C LYS A 151 -18.70 11.40 6.28
N LYS A 152 -18.92 11.21 4.99
CA LYS A 152 -19.56 10.06 4.36
C LYS A 152 -18.94 9.87 2.97
N PRO A 153 -18.58 8.65 2.57
CA PRO A 153 -18.26 8.41 1.18
C PRO A 153 -19.56 8.50 0.36
N ASN A 154 -19.57 9.39 -0.64
CA ASN A 154 -20.64 9.43 -1.63
C ASN A 154 -20.37 8.36 -2.70
N PHE A 155 -20.57 7.10 -2.35
CA PHE A 155 -20.69 6.06 -3.37
C PHE A 155 -22.12 6.15 -3.92
N SER A 156 -22.24 6.83 -5.06
CA SER A 156 -23.47 6.85 -5.87
C SER A 156 -23.50 5.62 -6.77
#